data_AF-A0A7V9SV61-F1
#
_entry.id   AF-A0A7V9SV61-F1
#
_cell.length_a   1.000
_cell.length_b   1.000
_cell.length_c   1.000
_cell.angle_alpha   90.00
_cell.angle_beta   90.00
_cell.angle_gamma   90.00
#
_symmetry.space_group_name_H-M   'P 1'
#
loop_
_entity.id
_entity.type
_entity.pdbx_description
1 polymer ?
#
loop_
_entity_poly.entity_id
_entity_poly.type
_entity_poly.pdbx_seq_one_letter_code
_entity_poly.pdbx_strand_id
1 'polypeptide(L)'
;MPLYLSETDVEALLTPADAVPVIEESFRRLAAGTVENLPRRRLRLDGGYFAVMAATDAELGYAGLKSYTVVEGKLAFVVCLFELERGTLAAVIEADALGQRRTGA
;
A
#
# COMPACT_ATOMS: atom_id res chain seq x y z
N MET A 1 -6.13 5.44 18.27
CA MET A 1 -6.59 4.19 17.62
C MET A 1 -6.41 4.39 16.13
N PRO A 2 -5.75 3.48 15.39
CA PRO A 2 -5.58 3.63 13.94
C PRO A 2 -6.94 3.63 13.23
N LEU A 3 -7.06 4.36 12.14
CA LEU A 3 -8.23 4.30 11.27
C LEU A 3 -8.29 2.94 10.57
N TYR A 4 -9.46 2.32 10.53
CA TYR A 4 -9.69 1.14 9.69
C TYR A 4 -10.52 1.55 8.48
N LEU A 5 -10.06 1.21 7.27
CA LEU A 5 -10.78 1.44 6.02
C LEU A 5 -11.06 0.09 5.35
N SER A 6 -12.34 -0.22 5.18
CA SER A 6 -12.81 -1.38 4.42
C SER A 6 -12.70 -1.15 2.92
N GLU A 7 -12.85 -2.20 2.11
CA GLU A 7 -12.93 -2.06 0.65
C GLU A 7 -14.04 -1.07 0.24
N THR A 8 -15.21 -1.13 0.89
CA THR A 8 -16.31 -0.18 0.62
C THR A 8 -15.90 1.27 0.88
N ASP A 9 -15.14 1.53 1.95
CA ASP A 9 -14.65 2.87 2.25
C ASP A 9 -13.64 3.33 1.19
N VAL A 10 -12.71 2.47 0.79
CA VAL A 10 -11.74 2.77 -0.27
C VAL A 10 -12.45 3.03 -1.59
N GLU A 11 -13.51 2.28 -1.90
CA GLU A 11 -14.29 2.47 -3.13
C GLU A 11 -15.06 3.78 -3.16
N ALA A 12 -15.58 4.22 -2.01
CA ALA A 12 -16.29 5.49 -1.89
C ALA A 12 -15.34 6.70 -1.91
N LEU A 13 -14.09 6.54 -1.44
CA LEU A 13 -13.16 7.64 -1.21
C LEU A 13 -12.15 7.87 -2.34
N LEU A 14 -11.88 6.87 -3.17
CA LEU A 14 -10.84 6.95 -4.20
C LEU A 14 -11.40 6.55 -5.57
N THR A 15 -11.35 7.44 -6.55
CA THR A 15 -11.63 7.09 -7.94
C THR A 15 -10.33 6.71 -8.68
N PRO A 16 -10.41 5.98 -9.81
CA PRO A 16 -9.22 5.72 -10.63
C PRO A 16 -8.53 7.01 -11.13
N ALA A 17 -9.29 8.06 -11.43
CA ALA A 17 -8.74 9.33 -11.90
C ALA A 17 -7.91 10.05 -10.82
N ASP A 18 -8.31 9.92 -9.56
CA ASP A 18 -7.58 10.52 -8.43
C ASP A 18 -6.19 9.90 -8.24
N ALA A 19 -6.02 8.65 -8.66
CA ALA A 19 -4.76 7.92 -8.45
C ALA A 19 -3.64 8.40 -9.39
N VAL A 20 -3.94 8.79 -10.63
CA VAL A 20 -2.93 9.18 -11.64
C VAL A 20 -1.96 10.26 -11.14
N PRO A 21 -2.42 11.46 -10.72
CA PRO A 21 -1.49 12.51 -10.28
C PRO A 21 -0.69 12.12 -9.03
N VAL A 22 -1.27 11.32 -8.14
CA VAL A 22 -0.60 10.83 -6.92
C VAL A 22 0.53 9.87 -7.27
N ILE A 23 0.32 8.99 -8.26
CA ILE A 23 1.33 8.03 -8.71
C ILE A 23 2.45 8.72 -9.48
N GLU A 24 2.14 9.65 -10.38
CA GLU A 24 3.17 10.45 -11.05
C GLU A 24 4.09 11.15 -10.05
N GLU A 25 3.51 11.77 -9.04
CA GLU A 25 4.27 12.48 -8.02
C GLU A 25 5.09 11.52 -7.15
N SER A 26 4.54 10.35 -6.80
CA SER A 26 5.30 9.30 -6.12
C SER A 26 6.52 8.85 -6.93
N PHE A 27 6.40 8.74 -8.26
CA PHE A 27 7.52 8.42 -9.13
C PHE A 27 8.55 9.54 -9.23
N ARG A 28 8.13 10.82 -9.21
CA ARG A 28 9.06 11.96 -9.16
C ARG A 28 9.91 11.92 -7.89
N ARG A 29 9.29 11.71 -6.72
CA ARG A 29 10.00 11.56 -5.44
C ARG A 29 10.92 10.36 -5.41
N LEU A 30 10.48 9.22 -5.96
CA LEU A 30 11.34 8.05 -6.12
C LEU A 30 12.56 8.34 -6.98
N ALA A 31 12.40 9.03 -8.11
CA ALA A 31 13.49 9.44 -8.99
C ALA A 31 14.43 10.46 -8.33
N ALA A 32 13.92 11.31 -7.44
CA ALA A 32 14.71 12.24 -6.64
C ALA A 32 15.49 11.56 -5.49
N GLY A 33 15.24 10.27 -5.22
CA GLY A 33 15.88 9.52 -4.14
C GLY A 33 15.35 9.82 -2.75
N THR A 34 14.16 10.41 -2.62
CA THR A 34 13.51 10.70 -1.34
C THR A 34 12.62 9.55 -0.84
N VAL A 35 12.50 8.48 -1.63
CA VAL A 35 11.73 7.27 -1.32
C VAL A 35 12.65 6.06 -1.25
N GLU A 36 12.65 5.38 -0.11
CA GLU A 36 13.23 4.04 0.04
C GLU A 36 12.15 3.00 -0.27
N ASN A 37 12.41 2.12 -1.23
CA ASN A 37 11.44 1.11 -1.67
C ASN A 37 12.02 -0.29 -1.53
N LEU A 38 11.36 -1.14 -0.73
CA LEU A 38 11.73 -2.54 -0.57
C LEU A 38 11.17 -3.36 -1.75
N PRO A 39 12.03 -4.04 -2.55
CA PRO A 39 11.55 -4.95 -3.57
C PRO A 39 10.67 -6.03 -2.96
N ARG A 40 9.57 -6.37 -3.65
CA ARG A 40 8.60 -7.36 -3.19
C ARG A 40 9.31 -8.67 -2.81
N ARG A 41 9.07 -9.14 -1.58
CA ARG A 41 9.49 -10.46 -1.11
C ARG A 41 8.28 -11.37 -1.04
N ARG A 42 8.45 -12.63 -1.44
CA ARG A 42 7.42 -13.68 -1.31
C ARG A 42 7.97 -14.80 -0.43
N LEU A 43 7.28 -15.08 0.66
CA LEU A 43 7.52 -16.21 1.54
C LEU A 43 6.59 -17.34 1.11
N ARG A 44 7.15 -18.48 0.72
CA ARG A 44 6.38 -19.62 0.22
C ARG A 44 5.71 -20.36 1.39
N LEU A 45 4.52 -20.85 1.14
CA LEU A 45 3.82 -21.84 1.99
C LEU A 45 3.15 -22.87 1.06
N ASP A 46 2.67 -23.98 1.62
CA ASP A 46 1.94 -24.97 0.83
C ASP A 46 0.67 -24.36 0.24
N GLY A 47 0.43 -24.58 -1.05
CA GLY A 47 -0.73 -24.01 -1.76
C GLY A 47 -0.70 -22.49 -1.94
N GLY A 48 0.45 -21.81 -1.68
CA GLY A 48 0.42 -20.35 -1.63
C GLY A 48 1.73 -19.60 -1.38
N TYR A 49 1.58 -18.31 -1.10
CA TYR A 49 2.65 -17.45 -0.60
C TYR A 49 2.11 -16.25 0.18
N PHE A 50 2.93 -15.72 1.08
CA PHE A 50 2.73 -14.42 1.72
C PHE A 50 3.69 -13.41 1.09
N ALA A 51 3.18 -12.32 0.55
CA ALA A 51 3.95 -11.28 -0.10
C ALA A 51 4.04 -10.03 0.78
N VAL A 52 5.23 -9.44 0.79
CA VAL A 52 5.56 -8.23 1.56
C VAL A 52 6.18 -7.20 0.62
N MET A 53 5.67 -5.98 0.71
CA MET A 53 6.17 -4.78 0.02
C MET A 53 6.16 -3.64 1.04
N ALA A 54 7.22 -2.85 1.12
CA ALA A 54 7.27 -1.71 2.02
C ALA A 54 8.00 -0.55 1.34
N ALA A 55 7.64 0.67 1.72
CA ALA A 55 8.35 1.86 1.30
C ALA A 55 8.28 2.94 2.39
N THR A 56 9.26 3.83 2.41
CA THR A 56 9.21 5.08 3.18
C THR A 56 9.34 6.26 2.25
N ASP A 57 8.42 7.20 2.34
CA ASP A 57 8.43 8.46 1.60
C ASP A 57 8.58 9.59 2.62
N ALA A 58 9.82 10.07 2.79
CA ALA A 58 10.14 11.03 3.84
C ALA A 58 9.54 12.42 3.56
N GLU A 59 9.32 12.75 2.30
CA GLU A 59 8.72 14.01 1.88
C GLU A 59 7.20 13.98 2.06
N LEU A 60 6.56 12.84 1.78
CA LEU A 60 5.14 12.64 2.11
C LEU A 60 4.90 12.48 3.62
N GLY A 61 5.93 12.12 4.39
CA GLY A 61 5.84 11.93 5.84
C GLY A 61 5.28 10.58 6.28
N TYR A 62 5.30 9.57 5.40
CA TYR A 62 4.72 8.25 5.70
C TYR A 62 5.63 7.08 5.35
N ALA A 63 5.52 6.01 6.12
CA ALA A 63 5.94 4.67 5.75
C ALA A 63 4.72 3.78 5.48
N GLY A 64 4.81 2.93 4.48
CA GLY A 64 3.73 2.02 4.08
C GLY A 64 4.22 0.58 4.03
N LEU A 65 3.37 -0.34 4.48
CA LEU A 65 3.54 -1.79 4.32
C LEU A 65 2.31 -2.32 3.58
N LYS A 66 2.50 -2.85 2.36
CA LYS A 66 1.49 -3.68 1.71
C LYS A 66 1.86 -5.14 1.89
N SER A 67 0.93 -5.90 2.44
CA SER A 67 1.06 -7.36 2.53
C SER A 67 -0.17 -8.05 1.98
N TYR A 68 0.04 -9.24 1.43
CA TYR A 68 -1.08 -10.06 0.98
C TYR A 68 -0.75 -11.54 0.99
N THR A 69 -1.76 -12.36 1.21
CA THR A 69 -1.67 -13.82 1.08
C THR A 69 -2.30 -14.26 -0.22
N VAL A 70 -1.74 -15.31 -0.81
CA VAL A 70 -2.44 -16.19 -1.75
C VAL A 70 -2.44 -17.57 -1.13
N VAL A 71 -3.61 -18.13 -0.84
CA VAL A 71 -3.78 -19.45 -0.20
C VAL A 71 -4.89 -20.19 -0.94
N GLU A 72 -4.57 -21.31 -1.60
CA GLU A 72 -5.55 -22.11 -2.36
C GLU A 72 -6.37 -21.24 -3.35
N GLY A 73 -5.69 -20.30 -4.01
CA GLY A 73 -6.29 -19.36 -4.95
C GLY A 73 -7.05 -18.18 -4.33
N LYS A 74 -7.22 -18.12 -2.99
CA LYS A 74 -7.84 -16.99 -2.29
C LYS A 74 -6.82 -15.90 -2.00
N LEU A 75 -7.18 -14.65 -2.27
CA LEU A 75 -6.34 -13.49 -1.98
C LEU A 75 -6.93 -12.67 -0.83
N ALA A 76 -6.06 -12.13 0.02
CA ALA A 76 -6.42 -11.16 1.04
C ALA A 76 -5.31 -10.12 1.14
N PHE A 77 -5.65 -8.84 1.08
CA PHE A 77 -4.71 -7.72 1.00
C PHE A 77 -4.90 -6.76 2.16
N VAL A 78 -3.78 -6.21 2.64
CA VAL A 78 -3.79 -5.12 3.62
C VAL A 78 -2.67 -4.12 3.32
N VAL A 79 -2.95 -2.84 3.60
CA VAL A 79 -1.95 -1.79 3.72
C VAL A 79 -1.98 -1.24 5.14
N CYS A 80 -0.82 -1.23 5.79
CA CYS A 80 -0.61 -0.49 7.04
C CYS A 80 0.15 0.79 6.72
N LEU A 81 -0.37 1.93 7.18
CA LEU A 81 0.21 3.25 6.97
C LEU A 81 0.71 3.81 8.30
N PHE A 82 1.96 4.26 8.33
CA PHE A 82 2.63 4.80 9.51
C PHE A 82 3.02 6.25 9.24
N GLU A 83 2.64 7.14 10.15
CA GLU A 83 2.98 8.56 10.11
C GLU A 83 4.34 8.76 10.81
N LEU A 84 5.27 9.42 10.12
CA LEU A 84 6.69 9.45 10.52
C LEU A 84 7.00 10.51 11.60
N GLU A 85 6.29 11.63 11.64
CA GLU A 85 6.49 12.71 12.62
C GLU A 85 6.21 12.22 14.04
N ARG A 86 5.09 11.52 14.23
CA ARG A 86 4.68 10.98 15.54
C ARG A 86 5.09 9.52 15.74
N GLY A 87 5.51 8.83 14.67
CA GLY A 87 5.85 7.41 14.73
C GLY A 87 4.65 6.53 15.07
N THR A 88 3.49 6.82 14.50
CA THR A 88 2.22 6.14 14.85
C THR A 88 1.64 5.36 13.68
N LEU A 89 0.94 4.26 13.97
CA LEU A 89 0.11 3.59 12.98
C LEU A 89 -1.12 4.47 12.71
N ALA A 90 -1.16 5.09 11.54
CA ALA A 90 -2.23 5.99 11.13
C ALA A 90 -3.45 5.21 10.66
N ALA A 91 -3.25 4.17 9.84
CA ALA A 91 -4.35 3.41 9.27
C ALA A 91 -4.00 1.94 8.96
N VAL A 92 -5.04 1.11 8.96
CA VAL A 92 -5.08 -0.25 8.39
C VAL A 92 -6.17 -0.25 7.32
N ILE A 93 -5.81 -0.65 6.10
CA ILE A 93 -6.62 -0.43 4.90
C ILE A 93 -6.73 -1.74 4.13
N GLU A 94 -7.94 -2.22 3.86
CA GLU A 94 -8.17 -3.30 2.89
C GLU A 94 -7.73 -2.81 1.50
N ALA A 95 -6.96 -3.64 0.78
CA ALA A 95 -6.14 -3.15 -0.32
C ALA A 95 -6.26 -3.90 -1.66
N ASP A 96 -7.42 -4.52 -1.92
CA ASP A 96 -7.77 -5.05 -3.23
C ASP A 96 -8.09 -3.91 -4.20
N ALA A 97 -9.13 -3.11 -3.93
CA ALA A 97 -9.55 -2.03 -4.82
C ALA A 97 -8.50 -0.90 -4.86
N LEU A 98 -7.83 -0.60 -3.73
CA LEU A 98 -6.63 0.26 -3.70
C LEU A 98 -5.49 -0.33 -4.56
N GLY A 99 -5.36 -1.66 -4.56
CA GLY A 99 -4.49 -2.44 -5.44
C GLY A 99 -4.73 -2.14 -6.91
N GLN A 100 -5.98 -2.27 -7.34
CA GLN A 100 -6.43 -2.12 -8.72
C GLN A 100 -6.30 -0.67 -9.20
N ARG A 101 -6.79 0.30 -8.43
CA ARG A 101 -6.75 1.74 -8.79
C ARG A 101 -5.35 2.24 -9.09
N ARG A 102 -4.39 1.95 -8.20
CA ARG A 102 -2.98 2.34 -8.38
C ARG A 102 -2.24 1.56 -9.46
N THR A 103 -2.81 0.45 -9.96
CA THR A 103 -2.22 -0.30 -11.09
C THR A 103 -2.77 0.17 -12.43
N GLY A 104 -4.02 0.64 -12.45
CA GLY A 104 -4.64 1.21 -13.65
C GLY A 104 -4.30 2.69 -13.91
N ALA A 105 -3.92 3.41 -12.86
CA ALA A 105 -3.31 4.75 -12.94
C ALA A 105 -1.87 4.67 -13.43
#